data_AF-A0AAU4TSJ6-F1
#
_entry.id   AF-A0AAU4TSJ6-F1
#
_cell.length_a   1.000
_cell.length_b   1.000
_cell.length_c   1.000
_cell.angle_alpha   90.00
_cell.angle_beta   90.00
_cell.angle_gamma   90.00
#
_symmetry.space_group_name_H-M   'P 1'
#
loop_
_entity.id
_entity.type
_entity.pdbx_description
1 polymer ?
#
loop_
_entity_poly.entity_id
_entity_poly.type
_entity_poly.pdbx_seq_one_letter_code
_entity_poly.pdbx_strand_id
1 'polypeptide(L)'
;MNDSGVRRFGEIAVPLTAGPYFATAESDPVPLREFAESVGRTVVRDECGQWTRFGSDRGFELCADTEGVVRAVLLDWAEESRFVNSTQERFAQSLALLDQALTAILGTDVPQEAAAAYAELEQRLRTLDPQAFEGREHWWPLVLDDLRDTASAEWFTAFEIVNDRGEKQIITQAGDIGVHPEERLWARLRAAGVEPEQVLGIHTELEACFMPGHYCSLWLGQVFPQVRLTHNFPYGETAASRAEGIRQLREAAAQQPQ
;
A
#
# COMPACT_ATOMS: atom_id res chain seq x y z
N MET A 1 21.38 -20.26 5.46
CA MET A 1 20.14 -21.04 5.34
C MET A 1 19.30 -20.80 6.58
N ASN A 2 18.59 -19.67 6.62
CA ASN A 2 17.43 -19.49 7.50
C ASN A 2 16.24 -19.53 6.55
N ASP A 3 15.52 -20.64 6.52
CA ASP A 3 14.27 -20.82 5.77
C ASP A 3 13.07 -20.19 6.51
N SER A 4 13.33 -19.32 7.51
CA SER A 4 12.34 -18.83 8.49
C SER A 4 11.64 -17.53 8.07
N GLY A 5 11.66 -17.17 6.78
CA GLY A 5 11.14 -15.89 6.28
C GLY A 5 10.36 -15.99 4.96
N VAL A 6 10.05 -17.21 4.52
CA VAL A 6 9.34 -17.46 3.26
C VAL A 6 8.16 -18.40 3.48
N ARG A 7 7.10 -18.19 2.72
CA ARG A 7 5.95 -19.10 2.64
C ARG A 7 5.97 -19.84 1.31
N ARG A 8 5.69 -21.15 1.33
CA ARG A 8 5.73 -22.01 0.14
C ARG A 8 4.33 -22.41 -0.33
N PHE A 9 4.14 -22.39 -1.65
CA PHE A 9 2.94 -22.80 -2.38
C PHE A 9 3.38 -23.77 -3.49
N GLY A 10 3.53 -25.06 -3.13
CA GLY A 10 4.20 -26.02 -4.01
C GLY A 10 5.67 -25.64 -4.22
N GLU A 11 6.06 -25.40 -5.48
CA GLU A 11 7.42 -24.97 -5.84
C GLU A 11 7.64 -23.46 -5.70
N ILE A 12 6.57 -22.67 -5.57
CA ILE A 12 6.63 -21.21 -5.43
C ILE A 12 6.94 -20.85 -3.98
N ALA A 13 7.92 -19.97 -3.77
CA ALA A 13 8.24 -19.43 -2.45
C ALA A 13 8.19 -17.90 -2.50
N VAL A 14 7.41 -17.29 -1.61
CA VAL A 14 7.27 -15.83 -1.47
C VAL A 14 7.80 -15.41 -0.09
N PRO A 15 8.35 -14.18 0.07
CA PRO A 15 8.70 -13.68 1.41
C PRO A 15 7.44 -13.56 2.28
N LEU A 16 7.57 -13.63 3.61
CA LEU A 16 6.42 -13.39 4.49
C LEU A 16 5.89 -11.95 4.39
N THR A 17 6.79 -11.00 4.13
CA THR A 17 6.47 -9.59 3.92
C THR A 17 7.39 -8.99 2.85
N ALA A 18 6.91 -8.01 2.10
CA ALA A 18 7.76 -7.13 1.29
C ALA A 18 7.29 -5.68 1.47
N GLY A 19 7.84 -5.03 2.50
CA GLY A 19 7.40 -3.68 2.92
C GLY A 19 5.90 -3.62 3.27
N PRO A 20 5.24 -2.47 3.02
CA PRO A 20 3.79 -2.36 3.18
C PRO A 20 3.02 -3.12 2.09
N TYR A 21 3.66 -3.42 0.96
CA TYR A 21 3.01 -3.87 -0.27
C TYR A 21 2.62 -5.34 -0.29
N PHE A 22 3.25 -6.18 0.53
CA PHE A 22 2.92 -7.60 0.59
C PHE A 22 3.05 -8.14 2.00
N ALA A 23 2.06 -8.93 2.42
CA ALA A 23 2.16 -9.76 3.60
C ALA A 23 1.38 -11.07 3.42
N THR A 24 1.86 -12.14 4.07
CA THR A 24 1.21 -13.44 4.11
C THR A 24 1.51 -14.14 5.43
N ALA A 25 0.57 -14.93 5.94
CA ALA A 25 0.78 -15.77 7.13
C ALA A 25 0.72 -17.25 6.77
N GLU A 26 1.55 -18.08 7.41
CA GLU A 26 1.58 -19.53 7.16
C GLU A 26 0.22 -20.21 7.42
N SER A 27 -0.57 -19.67 8.35
CA SER A 27 -1.88 -20.17 8.73
C SER A 27 -3.01 -19.81 7.77
N ASP A 28 -2.81 -18.86 6.85
CA ASP A 28 -3.89 -18.41 5.97
C ASP A 28 -4.31 -19.55 5.02
N PRO A 29 -5.60 -19.81 4.79
CA PRO A 29 -6.01 -20.72 3.73
C PRO A 29 -5.48 -20.30 2.35
N VAL A 30 -5.16 -21.27 1.51
CA VAL A 30 -4.62 -21.02 0.16
C VAL A 30 -5.72 -20.68 -0.84
N PRO A 31 -6.86 -21.41 -0.92
CA PRO A 31 -7.95 -20.99 -1.79
C PRO A 31 -8.55 -19.66 -1.31
N LEU A 32 -8.76 -18.71 -2.23
CA LEU A 32 -9.29 -17.39 -1.89
C LEU A 32 -10.62 -17.46 -1.13
N ARG A 33 -11.52 -18.37 -1.51
CA ARG A 33 -12.82 -18.54 -0.85
C ARG A 33 -12.69 -19.01 0.59
N GLU A 34 -11.83 -19.99 0.85
CA GLU A 34 -11.58 -20.48 2.21
C GLU A 34 -10.96 -19.39 3.08
N PHE A 35 -10.05 -18.58 2.53
CA PHE A 35 -9.50 -17.43 3.23
C PHE A 35 -10.60 -16.42 3.57
N ALA A 36 -11.40 -16.02 2.58
CA ALA A 36 -12.48 -15.05 2.78
C ALA A 36 -13.45 -15.53 3.88
N GLU A 37 -13.88 -16.79 3.84
CA GLU A 37 -14.73 -17.39 4.87
C GLU A 37 -14.07 -17.34 6.27
N SER A 38 -12.77 -17.62 6.35
CA SER A 38 -12.03 -17.59 7.62
C SER A 38 -11.95 -16.21 8.27
N VAL A 39 -12.02 -15.14 7.48
CA VAL A 39 -12.01 -13.75 7.95
C VAL A 39 -13.40 -13.09 7.92
N GLY A 40 -14.46 -13.87 7.67
CA GLY A 40 -15.85 -13.37 7.64
C GLY A 40 -16.17 -12.44 6.48
N ARG A 41 -15.46 -12.61 5.35
CA ARG A 41 -15.58 -11.83 4.11
C ARG A 41 -16.16 -12.70 2.99
N THR A 42 -16.56 -12.08 1.89
CA THR A 42 -17.15 -12.77 0.74
C THR A 42 -16.34 -12.56 -0.53
N VAL A 43 -16.12 -13.64 -1.30
CA VAL A 43 -15.63 -13.54 -2.68
C VAL A 43 -16.83 -13.22 -3.58
N VAL A 44 -16.90 -12.00 -4.12
CA VAL A 44 -18.02 -11.57 -4.97
C VAL A 44 -17.93 -12.16 -6.38
N ARG A 45 -16.71 -12.32 -6.89
CA ARG A 45 -16.42 -12.88 -8.21
C ARG A 45 -16.17 -14.39 -8.10
N ASP A 46 -17.21 -15.18 -8.37
CA ASP A 46 -17.17 -16.63 -8.13
C ASP A 46 -16.02 -17.34 -8.86
N GLU A 47 -15.62 -16.85 -10.04
CA GLU A 47 -14.50 -17.38 -10.80
C GLU A 47 -13.17 -17.32 -10.04
N CYS A 48 -13.03 -16.38 -9.11
CA CYS A 48 -11.83 -16.20 -8.30
C CYS A 48 -11.79 -17.11 -7.07
N GLY A 49 -12.91 -17.75 -6.69
CA GLY A 49 -13.01 -18.44 -5.39
C GLY A 49 -12.01 -19.58 -5.20
N GLN A 50 -11.60 -20.25 -6.29
CA GLN A 50 -10.64 -21.35 -6.28
C GLN A 50 -9.21 -20.92 -6.65
N TRP A 51 -8.97 -19.63 -6.83
CA TRP A 51 -7.64 -19.11 -7.15
C TRP A 51 -6.69 -19.29 -5.96
N THR A 52 -5.41 -19.49 -6.27
CA THR A 52 -4.34 -19.63 -5.27
C THR A 52 -4.03 -18.26 -4.70
N ARG A 53 -4.43 -17.99 -3.46
CA ARG A 53 -4.08 -16.76 -2.74
C ARG A 53 -2.67 -16.87 -2.17
N PHE A 54 -1.82 -15.91 -2.53
CA PHE A 54 -0.47 -15.80 -1.98
C PHE A 54 -0.41 -14.96 -0.71
N GLY A 55 -1.20 -13.90 -0.62
CA GLY A 55 -1.14 -12.92 0.46
C GLY A 55 -1.99 -11.70 0.12
N SER A 56 -1.73 -10.59 0.80
CA SER A 56 -2.48 -9.35 0.67
C SER A 56 -1.53 -8.15 0.55
N ASP A 57 -1.97 -7.13 -0.17
CA ASP A 57 -1.36 -5.78 -0.14
C ASP A 57 -2.09 -4.83 0.84
N ARG A 58 -2.79 -5.39 1.83
CA ARG A 58 -3.64 -4.73 2.86
C ARG A 58 -5.00 -4.22 2.37
N GLY A 59 -5.26 -4.22 1.08
CA GLY A 59 -6.59 -3.91 0.54
C GLY A 59 -7.12 -5.04 -0.34
N PHE A 60 -6.27 -5.54 -1.24
CA PHE A 60 -6.58 -6.58 -2.19
C PHE A 60 -5.84 -7.88 -1.84
N GLU A 61 -6.45 -8.99 -2.22
CA GLU A 61 -5.85 -10.32 -2.13
C GLU A 61 -5.10 -10.62 -3.43
N LEU A 62 -3.82 -10.98 -3.30
CA LEU A 62 -2.94 -11.27 -4.42
C LEU A 62 -3.02 -12.76 -4.75
N CYS A 63 -3.65 -13.09 -5.88
CA CYS A 63 -4.06 -14.44 -6.23
C CYS A 63 -3.59 -14.82 -7.64
N ALA A 64 -3.20 -16.08 -7.83
CA ALA A 64 -3.01 -16.66 -9.16
C ALA A 64 -4.30 -17.32 -9.66
N ASP A 65 -4.69 -16.98 -10.88
CA ASP A 65 -5.75 -17.69 -11.59
C ASP A 65 -5.31 -19.09 -12.07
N THR A 66 -6.21 -19.81 -12.73
CA THR A 66 -5.96 -21.19 -13.18
C THR A 66 -4.86 -21.30 -14.23
N GLU A 67 -4.48 -20.20 -14.89
CA GLU A 67 -3.36 -20.16 -15.85
C GLU A 67 -2.05 -19.72 -15.17
N GLY A 68 -2.10 -19.38 -13.88
CA GLY A 68 -0.96 -18.91 -13.10
C GLY A 68 -0.69 -17.41 -13.23
N VAL A 69 -1.58 -16.65 -13.86
CA VAL A 69 -1.46 -15.18 -13.93
C VAL A 69 -1.86 -14.60 -12.58
N VAL A 70 -1.02 -13.71 -12.04
CA VAL A 70 -1.24 -13.12 -10.72
C VAL A 70 -2.02 -11.82 -10.85
N ARG A 71 -3.06 -11.70 -10.03
CA ARG A 71 -4.02 -10.61 -10.00
C ARG A 71 -4.31 -10.18 -8.57
N ALA A 72 -4.52 -8.89 -8.36
CA ALA A 72 -5.03 -8.36 -7.10
C ALA A 72 -6.57 -8.34 -7.16
N VAL A 73 -7.24 -8.96 -6.20
CA VAL A 73 -8.70 -9.16 -6.15
C VAL A 73 -9.25 -8.56 -4.86
N LEU A 74 -10.31 -7.76 -4.94
CA LEU A 74 -10.98 -7.20 -3.78
C LEU A 74 -12.06 -8.17 -3.26
N LEU A 75 -12.14 -8.35 -1.94
CA LEU A 75 -13.24 -9.06 -1.28
C LEU A 75 -14.42 -8.11 -1.05
N ASP A 76 -15.63 -8.62 -0.85
CA ASP A 76 -16.89 -7.90 -0.57
C ASP A 76 -17.41 -6.93 -1.65
N TRP A 77 -16.57 -6.49 -2.59
CA TRP A 77 -16.95 -5.57 -3.66
C TRP A 77 -16.61 -6.12 -5.06
N ALA A 78 -17.46 -5.82 -6.03
CA ALA A 78 -17.33 -6.28 -7.42
C ALA A 78 -16.40 -5.36 -8.23
N GLU A 79 -15.16 -5.19 -7.77
CA GLU A 79 -14.14 -4.41 -8.48
C GLU A 79 -13.39 -5.26 -9.51
N GLU A 80 -12.91 -4.60 -10.57
CA GLU A 80 -12.04 -5.25 -11.54
C GLU A 80 -10.73 -5.69 -10.88
N SER A 81 -10.30 -6.91 -11.20
CA SER A 81 -9.01 -7.41 -10.72
C SER A 81 -7.87 -6.68 -11.41
N ARG A 82 -6.88 -6.23 -10.64
CA ARG A 82 -5.69 -5.56 -11.17
C ARG A 82 -4.64 -6.58 -11.58
N PHE A 83 -4.03 -6.41 -12.76
CA PHE A 83 -2.92 -7.26 -13.20
C PHE A 83 -1.67 -7.01 -12.34
N VAL A 84 -1.02 -8.10 -11.91
CA VAL A 84 0.20 -8.05 -11.09
C VAL A 84 1.37 -8.62 -11.86
N ASN A 85 1.32 -9.90 -12.23
CA ASN A 85 2.38 -10.57 -12.98
C ASN A 85 1.82 -11.62 -13.94
N SER A 86 2.56 -11.87 -15.02
CA SER A 86 2.21 -12.87 -16.03
C SER A 86 2.31 -14.31 -15.52
N THR A 87 3.09 -14.58 -14.46
CA THR A 87 3.27 -15.91 -13.87
C THR A 87 3.54 -15.84 -12.37
N GLN A 88 3.30 -16.94 -11.66
CA GLN A 88 3.57 -17.09 -10.21
C GLN A 88 5.06 -16.96 -9.89
N GLU A 89 5.93 -17.49 -10.76
CA GLU A 89 7.38 -17.45 -10.59
C GLU A 89 7.92 -16.02 -10.71
N ARG A 90 7.41 -15.25 -11.68
CA ARG A 90 7.78 -13.84 -11.82
C ARG A 90 7.29 -13.03 -10.63
N PHE A 91 6.07 -13.28 -10.14
CA PHE A 91 5.56 -12.64 -8.92
C PHE A 91 6.46 -12.88 -7.71
N ALA A 92 6.81 -14.14 -7.43
CA ALA A 92 7.70 -14.49 -6.33
C ALA A 92 9.08 -13.83 -6.46
N GLN A 93 9.67 -13.84 -7.66
CA GLN A 93 10.94 -13.18 -7.93
C GLN A 93 10.84 -11.66 -7.75
N SER A 94 9.77 -11.03 -8.25
CA SER A 94 9.54 -9.59 -8.10
C SER A 94 9.37 -9.17 -6.63
N LEU A 95 8.68 -9.97 -5.80
CA LEU A 95 8.59 -9.72 -4.36
C LEU A 95 9.96 -9.79 -3.67
N ALA A 96 10.79 -10.77 -4.04
CA ALA A 96 12.15 -10.88 -3.51
C ALA A 96 13.04 -9.69 -3.91
N LEU A 97 12.87 -9.16 -5.13
CA LEU A 97 13.53 -7.93 -5.58
C LEU A 97 13.09 -6.72 -4.76
N LEU A 98 11.78 -6.59 -4.53
CA LEU A 98 11.21 -5.49 -3.75
C LEU A 98 11.72 -5.52 -2.30
N ASP A 99 11.71 -6.68 -1.64
CA ASP A 99 12.18 -6.84 -0.27
C ASP A 99 13.66 -6.43 -0.10
N GLN A 100 14.52 -6.87 -1.03
CA GLN A 100 15.93 -6.50 -1.06
C GLN A 100 16.12 -4.98 -1.30
N ALA A 101 15.38 -4.42 -2.25
CA ALA A 101 15.47 -3.00 -2.58
C ALA A 101 14.99 -2.12 -1.44
N LEU A 102 13.89 -2.47 -0.77
CA LEU A 102 13.39 -1.74 0.40
C LEU A 102 14.39 -1.76 1.55
N THR A 103 15.03 -2.91 1.80
CA THR A 103 16.11 -3.00 2.80
C THR A 103 17.26 -2.03 2.48
N ALA A 104 17.64 -1.91 1.20
CA ALA A 104 18.69 -0.99 0.77
C ALA A 104 18.26 0.48 0.86
N ILE A 105 17.04 0.81 0.40
CA ILE A 105 16.50 2.18 0.37
C ILE A 105 16.31 2.71 1.79
N LEU A 106 15.71 1.92 2.68
CA LEU A 106 15.44 2.31 4.06
C LEU A 106 16.67 2.20 4.98
N GLY A 107 17.71 1.49 4.53
CA GLY A 107 18.94 1.26 5.29
C GLY A 107 20.03 2.31 5.07
N THR A 108 19.82 3.31 4.21
CA THR A 108 20.80 4.35 3.89
C THR A 108 20.24 5.75 4.13
N ASP A 109 21.07 6.61 4.72
CA ASP A 109 20.79 8.05 4.83
C ASP A 109 21.32 8.83 3.62
N VAL A 110 21.90 8.14 2.61
CA VAL A 110 22.50 8.75 1.42
C VAL A 110 21.47 8.76 0.28
N PRO A 111 20.93 9.93 -0.13
CA PRO A 111 19.86 9.99 -1.13
C PRO A 111 20.23 9.37 -2.48
N GLN A 112 21.50 9.46 -2.89
CA GLN A 112 21.98 8.89 -4.15
C GLN A 112 21.98 7.35 -4.12
N GLU A 113 22.26 6.74 -2.96
CA GLU A 113 22.23 5.28 -2.81
C GLU A 113 20.79 4.77 -2.86
N ALA A 114 19.88 5.43 -2.15
CA ALA A 114 18.45 5.13 -2.20
C ALA A 114 17.89 5.27 -3.64
N ALA A 115 18.23 6.36 -4.33
CA ALA A 115 17.83 6.58 -5.71
C ALA A 115 18.39 5.52 -6.68
N ALA A 116 19.65 5.09 -6.47
CA ALA A 116 20.27 4.03 -7.27
C ALA A 116 19.58 2.67 -7.03
N ALA A 117 19.28 2.33 -5.78
CA ALA A 117 18.56 1.11 -5.43
C ALA A 117 17.14 1.08 -6.02
N TYR A 118 16.42 2.20 -5.97
CA TYR A 118 15.12 2.35 -6.62
C TYR A 118 15.22 2.16 -8.15
N ALA A 119 16.19 2.81 -8.80
CA ALA A 119 16.37 2.71 -10.25
C ALA A 119 16.72 1.27 -10.69
N GLU A 120 17.56 0.57 -9.92
CA GLU A 120 17.87 -0.84 -10.16
C GLU A 120 16.63 -1.72 -10.01
N LEU A 121 15.83 -1.51 -8.94
CA LEU A 121 14.57 -2.23 -8.74
C LEU A 121 13.64 -2.08 -9.94
N GLU A 122 13.37 -0.84 -10.36
CA GLU A 122 12.49 -0.56 -11.51
C GLU A 122 12.99 -1.27 -12.78
N GLN A 123 14.29 -1.17 -13.08
CA GLN A 123 14.88 -1.80 -14.25
C GLN A 123 14.75 -3.33 -14.21
N ARG A 124 15.02 -3.94 -13.06
CA ARG A 124 14.95 -5.40 -12.88
C ARG A 124 13.52 -5.91 -12.97
N LEU A 125 12.55 -5.23 -12.37
CA LEU A 125 11.13 -5.59 -12.47
C LEU A 125 10.64 -5.51 -13.91
N ARG A 126 10.95 -4.43 -14.64
CA ARG A 126 10.55 -4.27 -16.05
C ARG A 126 11.17 -5.32 -16.96
N THR A 127 12.41 -5.72 -16.69
CA THR A 127 13.09 -6.80 -17.43
C THR A 127 12.50 -8.15 -17.08
N LEU A 128 12.17 -8.36 -15.80
CA LEU A 128 11.63 -9.60 -15.29
C LEU A 128 10.20 -9.84 -15.77
N ASP A 129 9.36 -8.83 -15.94
CA ASP A 129 7.99 -9.02 -16.46
C ASP A 129 7.49 -7.78 -17.20
N PRO A 130 7.82 -7.61 -18.49
CA PRO A 130 7.40 -6.43 -19.26
C PRO A 130 5.88 -6.22 -19.27
N GLN A 131 5.08 -7.29 -19.27
CA GLN A 131 3.63 -7.24 -19.30
C GLN A 131 3.04 -6.56 -18.06
N ALA A 132 3.69 -6.71 -16.90
CA ALA A 132 3.29 -6.04 -15.67
C ALA A 132 3.35 -4.50 -15.77
N PHE A 133 4.04 -3.96 -16.76
CA PHE A 133 4.23 -2.52 -16.97
C PHE A 133 3.51 -1.97 -18.21
N GLU A 134 2.73 -2.80 -18.93
CA GLU A 134 1.94 -2.34 -20.08
C GLU A 134 0.83 -1.38 -19.68
N GLY A 135 0.21 -1.58 -18.51
CA GLY A 135 -0.81 -0.70 -17.95
C GLY A 135 -0.25 0.18 -16.82
N ARG A 136 -0.58 1.48 -16.82
CA ARG A 136 -0.17 2.41 -15.75
C ARG A 136 -0.86 2.17 -14.41
N GLU A 137 -2.01 1.51 -14.42
CA GLU A 137 -2.77 1.12 -13.23
C GLU A 137 -2.54 -0.36 -12.84
N HIS A 138 -1.59 -1.05 -13.47
CA HIS A 138 -1.13 -2.35 -13.00
C HIS A 138 -0.39 -2.22 -11.67
N TRP A 139 -0.31 -3.31 -10.93
CA TRP A 139 0.12 -3.28 -9.53
C TRP A 139 1.56 -2.76 -9.34
N TRP A 140 2.53 -3.24 -10.11
CA TRP A 140 3.93 -2.82 -9.97
C TRP A 140 4.18 -1.34 -10.30
N PRO A 141 3.63 -0.78 -11.39
CA PRO A 141 3.62 0.66 -11.60
C PRO A 141 3.14 1.48 -10.41
N LEU A 142 2.07 1.04 -9.73
CA LEU A 142 1.53 1.74 -8.55
C LEU A 142 2.47 1.65 -7.34
N VAL A 143 3.04 0.47 -7.07
CA VAL A 143 4.02 0.26 -6.00
C VAL A 143 5.25 1.15 -6.19
N LEU A 144 5.77 1.23 -7.43
CA LEU A 144 6.92 2.08 -7.73
C LEU A 144 6.58 3.57 -7.64
N ASP A 145 5.40 3.98 -8.12
CA ASP A 145 4.95 5.36 -7.97
C ASP A 145 4.87 5.75 -6.49
N ASP A 146 4.25 4.91 -5.64
CA ASP A 146 4.14 5.17 -4.20
C ASP A 146 5.52 5.32 -3.51
N LEU A 147 6.42 4.37 -3.76
CA LEU A 147 7.77 4.39 -3.19
C LEU A 147 8.55 5.63 -3.63
N ARG A 148 8.44 6.02 -4.90
CA ARG A 148 9.05 7.26 -5.42
C ARG A 148 8.45 8.48 -4.75
N ASP A 149 7.12 8.54 -4.67
CA ASP A 149 6.41 9.74 -4.26
C ASP A 149 6.62 10.02 -2.77
N THR A 150 6.53 8.99 -1.91
CA THR A 150 6.87 9.07 -0.48
C THR A 150 8.34 9.40 -0.21
N ALA A 151 9.25 9.04 -1.11
CA ALA A 151 10.67 9.40 -0.99
C ALA A 151 11.01 10.82 -1.47
N SER A 152 10.12 11.47 -2.21
CA SER A 152 10.45 12.69 -2.97
C SER A 152 9.59 13.91 -2.62
N ALA A 153 8.63 13.76 -1.72
CA ALA A 153 7.88 14.87 -1.15
C ALA A 153 7.56 14.57 0.31
N GLU A 154 7.66 15.60 1.15
CA GLU A 154 7.13 15.57 2.50
C GLU A 154 5.75 16.23 2.48
N TRP A 155 4.74 15.53 2.98
CA TRP A 155 3.40 16.09 3.18
C TRP A 155 2.80 15.61 4.50
N PHE A 156 1.83 16.37 4.98
CA PHE A 156 1.28 16.25 6.31
C PHE A 156 -0.16 15.78 6.32
N THR A 157 -0.52 15.15 7.43
CA THR A 157 -1.92 14.92 7.84
C THR A 157 -2.14 15.50 9.22
N ALA A 158 -3.35 16.01 9.46
CA ALA A 158 -3.82 16.57 10.72
C ALA A 158 -5.02 15.80 11.24
N PHE A 159 -4.98 15.38 12.50
CA PHE A 159 -6.13 14.82 13.22
C PHE A 159 -6.57 15.82 14.28
N GLU A 160 -7.83 16.24 14.24
CA GLU A 160 -8.49 16.92 15.36
C GLU A 160 -9.00 15.85 16.33
N ILE A 161 -8.56 15.89 17.58
CA ILE A 161 -8.94 14.94 18.62
C ILE A 161 -9.48 15.65 19.87
N VAL A 162 -10.22 14.93 20.69
CA VAL A 162 -10.57 15.32 22.06
C VAL A 162 -9.80 14.47 23.07
N ASN A 163 -9.01 15.12 23.93
CA ASN A 163 -8.25 14.42 24.97
C ASN A 163 -9.13 14.01 26.16
N ASP A 164 -8.55 13.30 27.14
CA ASP A 164 -9.27 12.81 28.32
C ASP A 164 -9.86 13.91 29.22
N ARG A 165 -9.43 15.16 29.03
CA ARG A 165 -9.96 16.34 29.73
C ARG A 165 -11.09 17.02 28.97
N GLY A 166 -11.48 16.50 27.81
CA GLY A 166 -12.48 17.11 26.94
C GLY A 166 -11.94 18.28 26.10
N GLU A 167 -10.62 18.47 26.04
CA GLU A 167 -10.01 19.57 25.29
C GLU A 167 -9.70 19.14 23.85
N LYS A 168 -10.00 20.02 22.90
CA LYS A 168 -9.68 19.80 21.48
C LYS A 168 -8.21 20.07 21.20
N GLN A 169 -7.60 19.18 20.42
CA GLN A 169 -6.21 19.29 19.97
C GLN A 169 -6.11 18.94 18.50
N ILE A 170 -5.22 19.63 17.77
CA ILE A 170 -4.86 19.27 16.40
C ILE A 170 -3.45 18.74 16.43
N ILE A 171 -3.26 17.50 15.99
CA ILE A 171 -1.95 16.85 15.91
C ILE A 171 -1.63 16.65 14.44
N THR A 172 -0.43 17.06 14.03
CA THR A 172 0.06 16.90 12.66
C THR A 172 1.26 15.97 12.60
N GLN A 173 1.43 15.30 11.47
CA GLN A 173 2.56 14.41 11.23
C GLN A 173 2.85 14.34 9.73
N ALA A 174 4.14 14.39 9.37
CA ALA A 174 4.61 14.10 8.02
C ALA A 174 4.79 12.60 7.81
N GLY A 175 4.68 12.17 6.55
CA GLY A 175 4.98 10.81 6.12
C GLY A 175 6.46 10.43 6.28
N ASP A 176 6.81 9.23 5.82
CA ASP A 176 8.18 8.75 5.71
C ASP A 176 8.30 7.91 4.43
N ILE A 177 9.50 7.47 4.07
CA ILE A 177 9.68 6.62 2.87
C ILE A 177 8.87 5.34 3.02
N GLY A 178 7.91 5.11 2.12
CA GLY A 178 7.01 3.96 2.16
C GLY A 178 6.06 3.94 3.36
N VAL A 179 5.80 5.08 4.01
CA VAL A 179 4.80 5.21 5.10
C VAL A 179 4.04 6.52 4.94
N HIS A 180 2.71 6.44 4.81
CA HIS A 180 1.89 7.64 4.59
C HIS A 180 1.66 8.39 5.92
N PRO A 181 1.50 9.73 5.89
CA PRO A 181 1.32 10.53 7.12
C PRO A 181 0.09 10.11 7.93
N GLU A 182 -0.98 9.66 7.28
CA GLU A 182 -2.19 9.15 7.92
C GLU A 182 -1.88 7.92 8.79
N GLU A 183 -1.14 6.96 8.24
CA GLU A 183 -0.73 5.74 8.96
C GLU A 183 0.20 6.07 10.11
N ARG A 184 1.21 6.92 9.86
CA ARG A 184 2.21 7.31 10.87
C ARG A 184 1.57 8.08 12.02
N LEU A 185 0.68 9.02 11.72
CA LEU A 185 -0.06 9.78 12.74
C LEU A 185 -0.96 8.86 13.56
N TRP A 186 -1.75 8.02 12.89
CA TRP A 186 -2.68 7.15 13.60
C TRP A 186 -1.97 6.11 14.47
N ALA A 187 -0.87 5.52 13.99
CA ALA A 187 -0.04 4.62 14.79
C ALA A 187 0.48 5.31 16.05
N ARG A 188 0.95 6.57 15.94
CA ARG A 188 1.40 7.38 17.08
C ARG A 188 0.27 7.68 18.06
N LEU A 189 -0.91 8.07 17.56
CA LEU A 189 -2.06 8.38 18.40
C LEU A 189 -2.57 7.15 19.16
N ARG A 190 -2.69 6.00 18.49
CA ARG A 190 -3.04 4.73 19.16
C ARG A 190 -2.01 4.31 20.20
N ALA A 191 -0.73 4.46 19.91
CA ALA A 191 0.33 4.18 20.89
C ALA A 191 0.25 5.09 22.13
N ALA A 192 -0.34 6.29 21.98
CA ALA A 192 -0.63 7.22 23.06
C ALA A 192 -1.99 6.96 23.75
N GLY A 193 -2.74 5.92 23.34
CA GLY A 193 -4.03 5.55 23.93
C GLY A 193 -5.23 6.34 23.39
N VAL A 194 -5.10 7.02 22.25
CA VAL A 194 -6.23 7.69 21.61
C VAL A 194 -7.11 6.66 20.91
N GLU A 195 -8.37 6.59 21.32
CA GLU A 195 -9.39 5.73 20.73
C GLU A 195 -10.05 6.38 19.50
N PRO A 196 -10.61 5.60 18.56
CA PRO A 196 -11.22 6.14 17.34
C PRO A 196 -12.31 7.19 17.60
N GLU A 197 -13.10 7.02 18.65
CA GLU A 197 -14.20 7.91 19.04
C GLU A 197 -13.72 9.28 19.51
N GLN A 198 -12.44 9.40 19.86
CA GLN A 198 -11.83 10.68 20.24
C GLN A 198 -11.44 11.52 19.03
N VAL A 199 -11.46 10.97 17.81
CA VAL A 199 -11.14 11.71 16.59
C VAL A 199 -12.38 12.45 16.08
N LEU A 200 -12.26 13.77 15.91
CA LEU A 200 -13.34 14.67 15.51
C LEU A 200 -13.26 15.08 14.02
N GLY A 201 -12.05 15.10 13.45
CA GLY A 201 -11.81 15.58 12.08
C GLY A 201 -10.46 15.09 11.56
N ILE A 202 -10.38 14.82 10.26
CA ILE A 202 -9.13 14.47 9.58
C ILE A 202 -8.96 15.37 8.37
N HIS A 203 -7.78 15.95 8.23
CA HIS A 203 -7.41 16.79 7.11
C HIS A 203 -6.05 16.38 6.56
N THR A 204 -5.99 16.04 5.27
CA THR A 204 -4.76 15.63 4.59
C THR A 204 -4.31 16.71 3.59
N GLU A 205 -3.01 16.90 3.38
CA GLU A 205 -2.59 17.83 2.32
C GLU A 205 -2.87 17.27 0.93
N LEU A 206 -2.58 16.00 0.72
CA LEU A 206 -2.93 15.24 -0.46
C LEU A 206 -4.08 14.30 -0.13
N GLU A 207 -5.09 14.18 -0.99
CA GLU A 207 -6.21 13.26 -0.80
C GLU A 207 -5.73 11.84 -0.43
N ALA A 208 -6.37 11.26 0.59
CA ALA A 208 -5.99 9.95 1.11
C ALA A 208 -5.98 8.89 0.01
N CYS A 209 -4.86 8.16 -0.09
CA CYS A 209 -4.58 7.31 -1.23
C CYS A 209 -5.53 6.08 -1.33
N PHE A 210 -5.61 5.51 -2.54
CA PHE A 210 -6.11 4.15 -2.78
C PHE A 210 -5.03 3.32 -3.50
N MET A 211 -3.84 3.26 -2.89
CA MET A 211 -2.64 2.65 -3.47
C MET A 211 -2.30 1.32 -2.76
N PRO A 212 -1.71 0.33 -3.48
CA PRO A 212 -1.21 -0.89 -2.88
C PRO A 212 -0.35 -0.64 -1.64
N GLY A 213 -0.57 -1.42 -0.58
CA GLY A 213 0.17 -1.33 0.67
C GLY A 213 -0.35 -0.30 1.68
N HIS A 214 -1.17 0.66 1.25
CA HIS A 214 -1.58 1.78 2.10
C HIS A 214 -3.11 1.88 2.21
N TYR A 215 -3.80 2.03 1.09
CA TYR A 215 -5.27 2.17 1.02
C TYR A 215 -5.84 3.13 2.09
N CYS A 216 -5.22 4.30 2.26
CA CYS A 216 -5.57 5.26 3.31
C CYS A 216 -7.05 5.64 3.30
N SER A 217 -7.62 5.92 2.13
CA SER A 217 -9.05 6.19 1.98
C SER A 217 -9.95 5.06 2.51
N LEU A 218 -9.56 3.80 2.28
CA LEU A 218 -10.33 2.63 2.71
C LEU A 218 -10.31 2.49 4.25
N TRP A 219 -9.13 2.41 4.86
CA TRP A 219 -9.05 2.13 6.29
C TRP A 219 -9.49 3.34 7.12
N LEU A 220 -9.27 4.58 6.65
CA LEU A 220 -9.81 5.77 7.31
C LEU A 220 -11.33 5.75 7.33
N GLY A 221 -11.98 5.38 6.22
CA GLY A 221 -13.42 5.24 6.15
C GLY A 221 -13.97 4.12 7.05
N GLN A 222 -13.20 3.04 7.25
CA GLN A 222 -13.57 1.93 8.13
C GLN A 222 -13.39 2.27 9.61
N VAL A 223 -12.29 2.93 9.98
CA VAL A 223 -11.95 3.25 11.37
C VAL A 223 -12.70 4.49 11.86
N PHE A 224 -12.93 5.47 10.96
CA PHE A 224 -13.53 6.76 11.30
C PHE A 224 -14.77 7.09 10.45
N PRO A 225 -15.80 6.22 10.44
CA PRO A 225 -16.93 6.33 9.49
C PRO A 225 -17.78 7.60 9.66
N GLN A 226 -17.72 8.24 10.83
CA GLN A 226 -18.48 9.47 11.14
C GLN A 226 -17.62 10.73 11.08
N VAL A 227 -16.32 10.59 10.87
CA VAL A 227 -15.37 11.71 10.89
C VAL A 227 -15.33 12.36 9.52
N ARG A 228 -15.35 13.69 9.50
CA ARG A 228 -15.21 14.45 8.26
C ARG A 228 -13.76 14.37 7.78
N LEU A 229 -13.55 13.70 6.64
CA LEU A 229 -12.30 13.70 5.89
C LEU A 229 -12.29 14.87 4.88
N THR A 230 -11.22 15.64 4.87
CA THR A 230 -10.99 16.74 3.91
C THR A 230 -9.56 16.72 3.41
N HIS A 231 -9.31 17.35 2.26
CA HIS A 231 -7.97 17.46 1.69
C HIS A 231 -7.72 18.81 1.01
N ASN A 232 -6.45 19.19 0.81
CA ASN A 232 -6.09 20.39 0.05
C ASN A 232 -6.03 20.12 -1.46
N PHE A 233 -5.34 19.05 -1.87
CA PHE A 233 -5.15 18.69 -3.27
C PHE A 233 -5.74 17.31 -3.57
N PRO A 234 -6.45 17.15 -4.71
CA PRO A 234 -6.93 15.85 -5.13
C PRO A 234 -5.75 14.95 -5.53
N TYR A 235 -5.88 13.65 -5.27
CA TYR A 235 -4.93 12.63 -5.72
C TYR A 235 -5.58 11.76 -6.80
N GLY A 236 -6.86 11.43 -6.62
CA GLY A 236 -7.67 10.70 -7.58
C GLY A 236 -7.18 9.28 -7.88
N GLU A 237 -7.78 8.69 -8.90
CA GLU A 237 -7.69 7.25 -9.18
C GLU A 237 -6.75 6.88 -10.33
N THR A 238 -6.24 7.87 -11.08
CA THR A 238 -5.42 7.64 -12.29
C THR A 238 -4.00 8.11 -12.10
N ALA A 239 -3.04 7.53 -12.83
CA ALA A 239 -1.65 7.99 -12.80
C ALA A 239 -1.51 9.48 -13.14
N ALA A 240 -2.37 9.99 -14.04
CA ALA A 240 -2.39 11.40 -14.40
C ALA A 240 -2.89 12.30 -13.25
N SER A 241 -3.98 11.91 -12.57
CA SER A 241 -4.49 12.67 -11.42
C SER A 241 -3.53 12.65 -10.24
N ARG A 242 -2.87 11.51 -9.99
CA ARG A 242 -1.88 11.38 -8.91
C ARG A 242 -0.67 12.27 -9.16
N ALA A 243 -0.13 12.25 -10.39
CA ALA A 243 0.97 13.12 -10.79
C ALA A 243 0.60 14.61 -10.72
N GLU A 244 -0.64 14.96 -11.07
CA GLU A 244 -1.19 16.31 -10.92
C GLU A 244 -1.23 16.75 -9.46
N GLY A 245 -1.81 15.92 -8.58
CA GLY A 245 -1.92 16.20 -7.14
C GLY A 245 -0.56 16.41 -6.48
N ILE A 246 0.42 15.54 -6.78
CA ILE A 246 1.79 15.66 -6.27
C ILE A 246 2.46 16.94 -6.78
N ARG A 247 2.22 17.30 -8.04
CA ARG A 247 2.78 18.54 -8.59
C ARG A 247 2.21 19.75 -7.86
N GLN A 248 0.90 19.82 -7.66
CA GLN A 248 0.23 20.91 -6.93
C GLN A 248 0.75 21.01 -5.48
N LEU A 249 0.88 19.86 -4.80
CA LEU A 249 1.46 19.78 -3.45
C LEU A 249 2.87 20.38 -3.40
N ARG A 250 3.75 20.00 -4.33
CA ARG A 250 5.13 20.52 -4.40
C ARG A 250 5.17 22.01 -4.72
N GLU A 251 4.33 22.46 -5.65
CA GLU A 251 4.21 23.89 -6.00
C GLU A 251 3.75 24.72 -4.80
N ALA A 252 2.82 24.20 -3.99
CA ALA A 252 2.35 24.86 -2.79
C ALA A 252 3.42 24.90 -1.68
N ALA A 253 4.14 23.79 -1.47
CA ALA A 253 5.24 23.73 -0.51
C ALA A 253 6.37 24.72 -0.84
N ALA A 254 6.66 24.92 -2.14
CA ALA A 254 7.66 25.90 -2.59
C ALA A 254 7.23 27.37 -2.39
N GLN A 255 5.94 27.64 -2.20
CA GLN A 255 5.38 28.99 -2.03
C GLN A 255 5.21 29.41 -0.57
N GLN A 256 5.27 28.49 0.39
CA GLN A 256 5.19 28.81 1.81
C GLN A 256 6.53 29.42 2.27
N PRO A 257 6.56 30.66 2.78
CA PRO A 257 7.79 31.21 3.35
C PRO A 257 8.15 30.47 4.65
N GLN A 258 9.43 30.11 4.78
CA GLN A 258 10.04 29.48 5.96
C GLN A 258 9.77 30.25 7.26
#